data_AF-A0A7C6JSR2-F1
#
_entry.id   AF-A0A7C6JSR2-F1
#
_cell.length_a   1.000
_cell.length_b   1.000
_cell.length_c   1.000
_cell.angle_alpha   90.00
_cell.angle_beta   90.00
_cell.angle_gamma   90.00
#
_symmetry.space_group_name_H-M   'P 1'
#
loop_
_entity.id
_entity.type
_entity.pdbx_description
1 polymer ?
#
loop_
_entity_poly.entity_id
_entity_poly.type
_entity_poly.pdbx_seq_one_letter_code
_entity_poly.pdbx_strand_id
1 'polypeptide(L)' 'MHHRLTDRDRLTDMLLLTKGVASSYHSAALEAATPTIRSNMVDLHNKELESAEQLFTAMEKRGWYRPEPAGPST' A
#
# COMPACT_ATOMS: atom_id res chain seq x y z
N MET A 1 -23.25 -11.59 19.68
CA MET A 1 -23.40 -10.72 18.49
C MET A 1 -22.21 -10.96 17.57
N HIS A 2 -22.44 -11.23 16.28
CA HIS A 2 -21.35 -11.32 15.29
C HIS A 2 -21.04 -9.92 14.76
N HIS A 3 -19.85 -9.38 15.05
CA HIS A 3 -19.37 -8.16 14.38
C HIS A 3 -18.93 -8.52 12.96
N ARG A 4 -19.74 -8.15 11.97
CA ARG A 4 -19.37 -8.29 10.55
C ARG A 4 -18.52 -7.08 10.17
N LEU A 5 -17.32 -7.33 9.64
CA LEU A 5 -16.50 -6.27 9.05
C LEU A 5 -17.31 -5.53 7.97
N THR A 6 -17.23 -4.21 7.97
CA THR A 6 -17.75 -3.39 6.88
C THR A 6 -16.76 -3.40 5.71
N ASP A 7 -17.20 -2.97 4.53
CA ASP A 7 -16.28 -2.83 3.39
C ASP A 7 -15.21 -1.78 3.64
N ARG A 8 -15.53 -0.76 4.44
CA ARG A 8 -14.54 0.21 4.91
C ARG A 8 -13.48 -0.45 5.78
N ASP A 9 -13.88 -1.31 6.72
CA ASP A 9 -12.93 -2.02 7.59
C ASP A 9 -12.03 -2.94 6.77
N ARG A 10 -12.60 -3.70 5.82
CA ARG A 10 -11.82 -4.58 4.93
C ARG A 10 -10.82 -3.79 4.09
N LEU A 11 -11.24 -2.71 3.42
CA LEU A 11 -10.33 -1.93 2.60
C LEU A 11 -9.27 -1.20 3.43
N THR A 12 -9.61 -0.78 4.65
CA THR A 12 -8.64 -0.18 5.58
C THR A 12 -7.58 -1.20 5.97
N ASP A 13 -8.00 -2.42 6.34
CA ASP A 13 -7.09 -3.51 6.68
C ASP A 13 -6.18 -3.87 5.50
N MET A 14 -6.76 -4.04 4.30
CA MET A 14 -5.99 -4.28 3.07
C MET A 14 -4.98 -3.18 2.79
N LEU A 15 -5.37 -1.90 2.90
CA LEU A 15 -4.46 -0.77 2.68
C LEU A 15 -3.30 -0.75 3.69
N LEU A 16 -3.57 -1.06 4.96
CA LEU A 16 -2.52 -1.15 5.98
C LEU A 16 -1.56 -2.31 5.70
N LEU A 17 -2.09 -3.48 5.35
CA LEU A 17 -1.29 -4.64 4.97
C LEU A 17 -0.41 -4.35 3.76
N THR A 18 -0.97 -3.81 2.68
CA THR A 18 -0.23 -3.42 1.47
C THR A 18 0.92 -2.46 1.78
N LYS A 19 0.68 -1.43 2.61
CA LYS A 19 1.74 -0.50 3.04
C LYS A 19 2.86 -1.21 3.83
N GLY A 20 2.49 -2.12 4.74
CA GLY A 20 3.45 -2.90 5.52
C GLY A 20 4.30 -3.84 4.64
N VAL A 21 3.67 -4.52 3.69
CA VAL A 21 4.36 -5.40 2.74
C VAL A 21 5.27 -4.59 1.81
N ALA A 22 4.81 -3.45 1.29
CA ALA A 22 5.64 -2.55 0.49
C ALA A 22 6.91 -2.11 1.25
N SER A 23 6.77 -1.71 2.52
CA SER A 23 7.90 -1.33 3.37
C SER A 23 8.87 -2.50 3.62
N SER A 24 8.34 -3.72 3.74
CA SER A 24 9.15 -4.94 3.91
C SER A 24 9.97 -5.24 2.65
N TYR A 25 9.38 -5.13 1.45
CA TYR A 25 10.12 -5.30 0.20
C TYR A 25 11.17 -4.22 -0.02
N HIS A 26 10.88 -2.97 0.38
CA HIS A 26 11.87 -1.90 0.35
C HIS A 26 13.09 -2.24 1.21
N SER A 27 12.86 -2.66 2.46
CA SER A 27 13.94 -3.06 3.38
C SER A 27 14.73 -4.26 2.84
N ALA A 28 14.03 -5.27 2.31
CA ALA A 28 14.68 -6.42 1.68
C ALA A 28 15.52 -6.05 0.44
N ALA A 29 15.08 -5.07 -0.36
CA ALA A 29 15.85 -4.59 -1.51
C ALA A 29 17.15 -3.88 -1.10
N LEU A 30 17.13 -3.12 0.01
CA LEU A 30 18.32 -2.44 0.56
C LEU A 30 19.39 -3.45 1.02
N GLU A 31 18.96 -4.58 1.59
CA GLU A 31 19.85 -5.61 2.17
C GLU A 31 20.12 -6.79 1.21
N ALA A 32 19.63 -6.73 -0.02
CA ALA A 32 19.76 -7.83 -0.98
C ALA A 32 21.22 -8.08 -1.39
N ALA A 33 21.70 -9.29 -1.11
CA ALA A 33 23.08 -9.73 -1.38
C ALA A 33 23.42 -9.85 -2.88
N THR A 34 22.41 -9.95 -3.76
CA THR A 34 22.62 -10.08 -5.21
C THR A 34 21.75 -9.09 -6.00
N PRO A 35 22.21 -8.63 -7.18
CA PRO A 35 21.43 -7.75 -8.05
C PRO A 35 20.07 -8.36 -8.46
N THR A 36 20.01 -9.68 -8.69
CA THR A 36 18.78 -10.38 -9.06
C THR A 36 17.75 -10.33 -7.94
N ILE A 37 18.14 -10.61 -6.70
CA ILE A 37 17.22 -10.54 -5.55
C ILE A 37 16.76 -9.11 -5.35
N ARG A 38 17.67 -8.13 -5.44
CA ARG A 38 17.31 -6.71 -5.35
C ARG A 38 16.27 -6.32 -6.39
N SER A 39 16.48 -6.69 -7.66
CA SER A 39 15.53 -6.41 -8.75
C SER A 39 14.16 -6.99 -8.44
N ASN A 40 14.09 -8.26 -8.02
CA ASN A 40 12.83 -8.90 -7.69
C ASN A 40 12.09 -8.22 -6.54
N MET A 41 12.81 -7.79 -5.49
CA MET A 41 12.20 -7.06 -4.37
C MET A 41 11.69 -5.68 -4.80
N VAL A 42 12.42 -4.98 -5.67
CA VAL A 42 11.97 -3.69 -6.25
C VAL A 42 10.71 -3.89 -7.10
N ASP A 43 10.66 -4.93 -7.92
CA ASP A 43 9.49 -5.24 -8.75
C ASP A 43 8.25 -5.56 -7.90
N LEU A 44 8.43 -6.30 -6.80
CA LEU A 44 7.35 -6.57 -5.83
C LEU A 44 6.93 -5.30 -5.09
N HIS A 45 7.89 -4.48 -4.65
CA HIS A 45 7.60 -3.19 -4.03
C HIS A 45 6.74 -2.30 -4.94
N ASN A 46 7.10 -2.18 -6.22
CA ASN A 46 6.35 -1.37 -7.18
C ASN A 46 4.91 -1.87 -7.36
N LYS A 47 4.68 -3.19 -7.40
CA LYS A 47 3.33 -3.78 -7.45
C LYS A 47 2.49 -3.44 -6.22
N GLU A 48 3.09 -3.40 -5.04
CA GLU A 48 2.39 -2.99 -3.82
C GLU A 48 2.10 -1.48 -3.80
N LEU A 49 2.98 -0.64 -4.37
CA LEU A 49 2.69 0.79 -4.55
C LEU A 49 1.47 1.01 -5.44
N GLU A 50 1.40 0.33 -6.59
CA GLU A 50 0.24 0.37 -7.50
C GLU A 50 -1.03 -0.13 -6.81
N SER A 51 -0.93 -1.22 -6.02
CA SER A 51 -2.06 -1.78 -5.26
C SER A 51 -2.55 -0.80 -4.18
N ALA A 52 -1.64 -0.13 -3.48
CA ALA A 52 -1.99 0.89 -2.50
C ALA A 52 -2.73 2.06 -3.16
N GLU A 53 -2.28 2.50 -4.33
CA GLU A 53 -2.93 3.55 -5.11
C GLU A 53 -4.37 3.18 -5.48
N GLN A 54 -4.58 1.98 -5.99
CA GLN A 54 -5.91 1.50 -6.33
C GLN A 54 -6.82 1.44 -5.09
N LEU A 55 -6.31 0.96 -3.96
CA LEU A 55 -7.05 0.86 -2.71
C LEU A 55 -7.44 2.25 -2.17
N PHE A 56 -6.48 3.16 -2.01
CA PHE A 56 -6.79 4.48 -1.44
C PHE A 56 -7.67 5.31 -2.38
N THR A 57 -7.50 5.18 -3.70
CA THR A 57 -8.38 5.84 -4.69
C THR A 57 -9.80 5.30 -4.60
N ALA A 58 -9.96 3.99 -4.45
CA ALA A 58 -11.27 3.37 -4.28
C ALA A 58 -11.94 3.78 -2.96
N MET A 59 -11.16 3.96 -1.89
CA MET A 59 -11.65 4.48 -0.61
C MET A 59 -12.00 5.97 -0.69
N GLU A 60 -11.21 6.77 -1.42
CA GLU A 60 -11.45 8.20 -1.64
C GLU A 60 -12.75 8.45 -2.40
N LYS A 61 -13.01 7.70 -3.48
CA LYS A 61 -14.29 7.76 -4.21
C LYS A 61 -15.52 7.50 -3.33
N ARG A 62 -15.34 6.82 -2.19
CA ARG A 62 -16.41 6.52 -1.21
C ARG A 62 -16.39 7.46 0.00
N GLY A 63 -15.48 8.43 0.05
CA GLY A 63 -15.32 9.36 1.17
C GLY A 63 -14.69 8.73 2.42
N TRP A 64 -14.01 7.58 2.29
CA TRP A 64 -13.45 6.84 3.43
C TRP A 64 -11.99 7.16 3.72
N TYR A 65 -11.27 7.72 2.74
CA TYR A 65 -9.87 8.07 2.82
C TYR A 65 -9.62 9.33 2.00
N ARG A 66 -8.82 10.26 2.50
CA ARG A 66 -8.45 11.47 1.77
C ARG A 66 -6.98 11.78 2.10
N PRO A 67 -6.04 11.49 1.19
CA PRO A 67 -4.65 11.88 1.39
C PRO A 67 -4.58 13.40 1.52
N GLU A 68 -3.84 13.90 2.50
CA GLU A 68 -3.51 15.32 2.55
C GLU A 68 -2.46 15.60 1.48
N PRO A 69 -2.69 16.53 0.53
CA PRO A 69 -1.68 16.92 -0.44
C PRO A 69 -0.43 17.39 0.28
N ALA A 70 0.74 16.93 -0.16
CA ALA A 70 2.03 17.40 0.34
C ALA A 70 2.34 18.80 -0.22
N GLY A 71 1.58 19.81 0.20
CA GLY A 71 1.73 21.21 -0.21
C GLY A 71 0.62 21.74 -1.12
N PRO A 72 0.65 23.05 -1.43
CA PRO A 72 -0.35 23.68 -2.27
C PRO A 72 -0.38 23.05 -3.67
N SER A 73 -1.57 22.87 -4.21
CA SER A 73 -1.82 22.47 -5.60
C SER A 73 -1.46 23.65 -6.52
N THR A 74 -0.16 23.93 -6.69
CA THR A 74 0.34 24.98 -7.58
C THR A 74 0.48 24.46 -9.00
#